data_AF-A0A5E4YEF6-F1
#
_entry.id   AF-A0A5E4YEF6-F1
#
_cell.length_a   1.000
_cell.length_b   1.000
_cell.length_c   1.000
_cell.angle_alpha   90.00
_cell.angle_beta   90.00
_cell.angle_gamma   90.00
#
_symmetry.space_group_name_H-M   'P 1'
#
loop_
_entity.id
_entity.type
_entity.pdbx_description
1 polymer ?
#
loop_
_entity_poly.entity_id
_entity_poly.type
_entity_poly.pdbx_seq_one_letter_code
_entity_poly.pdbx_strand_id
1 'polypeptide(L)'
;MLALQTDLTHDTAGDVLAKAIDRIDAGETQIDCAGLTHFDSSALAVLLALRRHAVRRGATLAFTNLPTGLASLALVYGVDHLLSS
;
A
#
# COMPACT_ATOMS: atom_id res chain seq x y z
N MET A 1 12.74 2.99 -3.48
CA MET A 1 11.31 3.27 -3.66
C MET A 1 10.69 2.02 -4.24
N LEU A 2 9.73 1.42 -3.54
CA LEU A 2 9.12 0.15 -3.91
C LEU A 2 8.01 0.40 -4.94
N ALA A 3 8.14 -0.09 -6.17
CA ALA A 3 7.03 -0.03 -7.12
C ALA A 3 6.04 -1.18 -6.85
N LEU A 4 4.76 -0.86 -6.65
CA LEU A 4 3.71 -1.88 -6.64
C LEU A 4 3.49 -2.44 -8.04
N GLN A 5 3.13 -3.72 -8.08
CA GLN A 5 2.74 -4.40 -9.31
C GLN A 5 1.44 -3.80 -9.85
N THR A 6 1.15 -4.06 -11.12
CA THR A 6 -0.05 -3.56 -11.82
C THR A 6 -1.36 -4.00 -11.20
N ASP A 7 -1.38 -5.21 -10.62
CA ASP A 7 -2.59 -5.84 -10.10
C ASP A 7 -2.47 -6.08 -8.60
N LEU A 8 -3.32 -5.40 -7.84
CA LEU A 8 -3.47 -5.57 -6.39
C LEU A 8 -4.91 -5.95 -6.08
N THR A 9 -5.24 -7.20 -6.36
CA THR A 9 -6.56 -7.79 -6.09
C THR A 9 -6.45 -8.78 -4.93
N HIS A 10 -7.59 -9.32 -4.48
CA HIS A 10 -7.59 -10.37 -3.45
C HIS A 10 -6.62 -11.53 -3.73
N ASP A 11 -6.47 -11.92 -5.00
CA ASP A 11 -5.64 -13.06 -5.42
C ASP A 11 -4.14 -12.75 -5.29
N THR A 12 -3.72 -11.53 -5.63
CA THR A 12 -2.31 -11.11 -5.58
C THR A 12 -1.92 -10.41 -4.28
N ALA A 13 -2.90 -9.99 -3.47
CA ALA A 13 -2.72 -9.19 -2.26
C ALA A 13 -1.74 -9.83 -1.26
N GLY A 14 -1.84 -11.15 -1.05
CA GLY A 14 -0.96 -11.87 -0.13
C GLY A 14 0.51 -11.82 -0.55
N ASP A 15 0.77 -12.09 -1.82
CA ASP A 15 2.12 -12.10 -2.37
C ASP A 15 2.75 -10.70 -2.42
N VAL A 16 1.96 -9.69 -2.81
CA VAL A 16 2.43 -8.30 -2.81
C VAL A 16 2.72 -7.82 -1.40
N LEU A 17 1.86 -8.14 -0.43
CA LEU A 17 2.07 -7.80 0.98
C LEU A 17 3.36 -8.41 1.51
N ALA A 18 3.59 -9.72 1.30
CA ALA A 18 4.80 -10.38 1.76
C ALA A 18 6.08 -9.76 1.17
N LYS A 19 6.11 -9.55 -0.16
CA LYS A 19 7.24 -8.90 -0.84
C LYS A 19 7.50 -7.49 -0.34
N ALA A 20 6.43 -6.71 -0.11
CA ALA A 20 6.54 -5.34 0.36
C ALA A 20 6.98 -5.28 1.84
N ILE A 21 6.57 -6.23 2.68
CA ILE A 21 7.07 -6.38 4.06
C ILE A 21 8.58 -6.65 4.05
N ASP A 22 9.06 -7.59 3.23
CA ASP A 22 10.49 -7.91 3.15
C ASP A 22 11.32 -6.67 2.75
N ARG A 23 10.77 -5.84 1.84
CA ARG A 23 11.39 -4.59 1.40
C ARG A 23 11.38 -3.53 2.50
N ILE A 24 10.29 -3.39 3.23
CA ILE A 24 10.21 -2.50 4.41
C ILE A 24 11.22 -2.94 5.46
N ASP A 25 11.34 -4.24 5.69
CA ASP A 25 12.30 -4.82 6.63
C ASP A 25 13.75 -4.54 6.20
N ALA A 26 14.01 -4.55 4.90
CA ALA A 26 15.27 -4.12 4.30
C ALA A 26 15.53 -2.60 4.36
N GLY A 27 14.57 -1.80 4.84
CA GLY A 27 14.71 -0.35 5.06
C GLY A 27 13.99 0.54 4.05
N GLU A 28 13.16 -0.02 3.16
CA GLU A 28 12.34 0.80 2.26
C GLU A 28 11.15 1.42 3.01
N THR A 29 11.02 2.75 2.91
CA THR A 29 9.96 3.52 3.58
C THR A 29 9.05 4.25 2.59
N GLN A 30 9.23 4.03 1.29
CA GLN A 30 8.45 4.67 0.24
C GLN A 30 7.90 3.63 -0.73
N ILE A 31 6.59 3.70 -0.96
CA ILE A 31 5.84 2.82 -1.83
C ILE A 31 5.22 3.64 -2.97
N ASP A 32 5.62 3.32 -4.19
CA ASP A 32 5.10 3.90 -5.43
C ASP A 32 3.93 3.08 -5.95
N CYS A 33 2.77 3.72 -5.99
CA CYS A 33 1.50 3.18 -6.45
C CYS A 33 1.18 3.54 -7.91
N ALA A 34 2.09 4.21 -8.65
CA ALA A 34 1.85 4.64 -10.03
C ALA A 34 1.52 3.48 -10.97
N GLY A 35 2.08 2.31 -10.71
CA GLY A 35 1.89 1.11 -11.52
C GLY A 35 0.52 0.47 -11.37
N LEU A 36 -0.25 0.80 -10.32
CA LEU A 36 -1.51 0.12 -10.01
C LEU A 36 -2.60 0.45 -11.04
N THR A 37 -2.99 -0.57 -11.81
CA THR A 37 -4.06 -0.50 -12.81
C THR A 37 -5.32 -1.25 -12.37
N HIS A 38 -5.16 -2.41 -11.70
CA HIS A 38 -6.28 -3.19 -11.20
C HIS A 38 -6.19 -3.32 -9.69
N PHE A 39 -7.22 -2.83 -8.99
CA PHE A 39 -7.28 -2.89 -7.54
C PHE A 39 -8.73 -3.05 -7.06
N ASP A 40 -8.91 -3.73 -5.92
CA ASP A 40 -10.19 -3.92 -5.25
C ASP A 40 -10.12 -3.46 -3.77
N SER A 41 -11.10 -3.85 -2.94
CA SER A 41 -11.08 -3.54 -1.51
C SER A 41 -9.91 -4.18 -0.74
N SER A 42 -9.33 -5.28 -1.25
CA SER A 42 -8.15 -5.93 -0.69
C SER A 42 -6.91 -5.08 -0.85
N ALA A 43 -6.83 -4.24 -1.89
CA ALA A 43 -5.73 -3.30 -2.07
C ALA A 43 -5.57 -2.36 -0.88
N LEU A 44 -6.69 -1.83 -0.36
CA LEU A 44 -6.67 -1.00 0.85
C LEU A 44 -6.18 -1.79 2.06
N ALA A 45 -6.63 -3.03 2.22
CA ALA A 45 -6.18 -3.88 3.32
C ALA A 45 -4.66 -4.11 3.29
N VAL A 46 -4.09 -4.32 2.10
CA VAL A 46 -2.63 -4.45 1.92
C VAL A 46 -1.89 -3.17 2.32
N LEU A 47 -2.33 -2.00 1.83
CA LEU A 47 -1.69 -0.72 2.16
C LEU A 47 -1.74 -0.43 3.67
N LEU A 48 -2.88 -0.69 4.31
CA LEU A 48 -3.04 -0.55 5.75
C LEU A 48 -2.16 -1.53 6.53
N ALA A 49 -2.06 -2.78 6.08
CA ALA A 49 -1.18 -3.78 6.68
C ALA A 49 0.30 -3.38 6.58
N LEU A 50 0.73 -2.87 5.43
CA LEU A 50 2.09 -2.36 5.21
C LEU A 50 2.40 -1.17 6.10
N ARG A 51 1.49 -0.20 6.18
CA ARG A 51 1.65 0.95 7.08
C ARG A 51 1.74 0.50 8.53
N ARG A 52 0.87 -0.42 8.96
CA ARG A 52 0.89 -0.98 10.32
C ARG A 52 2.22 -1.67 10.61
N HIS A 53 2.78 -2.41 9.65
CA HIS A 53 4.08 -3.06 9.79
C HIS A 53 5.22 -2.05 9.95
N ALA A 54 5.27 -1.02 9.10
CA ALA A 54 6.27 0.04 9.19
C ALA A 54 6.19 0.80 10.53
N VAL A 55 4.98 1.21 10.94
CA VAL A 55 4.76 1.91 12.22
C VAL A 55 5.20 1.06 13.41
N ARG A 56 4.94 -0.26 13.39
CA ARG A 56 5.41 -1.19 14.44
C ARG A 56 6.93 -1.26 14.53
N ARG A 57 7.65 -0.99 13.45
CA ARG A 57 9.11 -0.90 13.41
C ARG A 57 9.65 0.49 13.76
N GLY A 58 8.77 1.46 14.04
CA GLY A 58 9.15 2.86 14.23
C GLY A 58 9.53 3.56 12.93
N ALA A 59 9.15 3.00 11.78
CA ALA A 59 9.35 3.61 10.46
C ALA A 59 8.05 4.23 9.95
N THR A 60 8.15 5.37 9.28
CA THR A 60 7.03 5.98 8.57
C THR A 60 7.02 5.49 7.13
N LEU A 61 5.89 4.95 6.68
CA LEU A 61 5.69 4.52 5.30
C LEU A 61 4.96 5.61 4.53
N ALA A 62 5.59 6.14 3.49
CA ALA A 62 4.99 7.13 2.60
C ALA A 62 4.54 6.46 1.30
N PHE A 63 3.31 6.75 0.87
CA PHE A 63 2.75 6.28 -0.40
C PHE A 63 2.84 7.40 -1.43
N THR A 64 3.41 7.11 -2.60
CA THR A 64 3.54 8.06 -3.72
C THR A 64 2.69 7.60 -4.90
N ASN A 65 2.26 8.55 -5.73
CA ASN A 65 1.48 8.30 -6.95
C ASN A 65 0.25 7.40 -6.73
N LEU A 66 -0.53 7.61 -5.65
CA LEU A 66 -1.77 6.86 -5.47
C LEU A 66 -2.74 7.13 -6.62
N PRO A 67 -3.27 6.09 -7.29
CA PRO A 67 -4.29 6.25 -8.30
C PRO A 67 -5.54 6.91 -7.71
N THR A 68 -6.17 7.80 -8.45
CA THR A 68 -7.39 8.51 -8.00
C THR A 68 -8.51 7.55 -7.60
N GLY A 69 -8.62 6.41 -8.28
CA GLY A 69 -9.60 5.37 -7.92
C GLY A 69 -9.33 4.73 -6.57
N LEU A 70 -8.06 4.50 -6.22
CA LEU A 70 -7.69 3.93 -4.93
C LEU A 70 -7.83 4.97 -3.81
N ALA A 71 -7.51 6.24 -4.07
CA ALA A 71 -7.80 7.34 -3.16
C ALA A 71 -9.32 7.48 -2.91
N SER A 72 -10.14 7.30 -3.95
CA SER A 72 -11.60 7.32 -3.85
C SER A 72 -12.12 6.15 -3.02
N LEU A 73 -11.59 4.94 -3.20
CA LEU A 73 -11.90 3.81 -2.33
C LEU A 73 -11.51 4.13 -0.89
N ALA A 74 -10.29 4.62 -0.64
CA ALA A 74 -9.84 4.98 0.71
C ALA A 74 -10.80 5.97 1.39
N LEU A 75 -11.30 6.96 0.64
CA LEU A 75 -12.27 7.94 1.12
C LEU A 75 -13.63 7.30 1.42
N VAL A 76 -14.13 6.43 0.54
CA VAL A 76 -15.40 5.68 0.76
C VAL A 76 -15.32 4.78 2.00
N TYR A 77 -14.17 4.18 2.24
CA TYR A 77 -13.92 3.34 3.42
C TYR A 77 -13.50 4.15 4.66
N GLY A 78 -13.34 5.48 4.57
CA GLY A 78 -12.94 6.35 5.69
C GLY A 78 -11.51 6.12 6.19
N VAL A 79 -10.62 5.65 5.32
CA VAL A 79 -9.22 5.32 5.61
C VAL A 79 -8.24 6.20 4.84
N ASP A 80 -8.71 7.23 4.13
CA ASP A 80 -7.87 8.18 3.39
C ASP A 80 -6.88 8.91 4.30
N HIS A 81 -7.30 9.27 5.51
CA HIS A 81 -6.45 9.91 6.51
C HIS A 81 -5.27 9.01 6.93
N LEU A 82 -5.41 7.69 6.75
CA LEU A 82 -4.38 6.72 7.06
C LEU A 82 -3.34 6.60 5.94
N LEU A 83 -3.63 7.09 4.74
CA LEU A 83 -2.72 7.05 3.59
C LEU A 83 -2.07 8.40 3.31
N SER A 84 -2.56 9.49 3.90
CA SER A 84 -2.12 10.87 3.67
C SER A 84 -0.97 11.36 4.59
N SER A 85 -0.10 10.47 5.08
CA SER A 85 0.99 10.81 6.02
C SER A 85 2.37 10.86 5.38
#